data_AF-A0A316ER93-F1
#
_entry.id   AF-A0A316ER93-F1
#
_cell.length_a   1.000
_cell.length_b   1.000
_cell.length_c   1.000
_cell.angle_alpha   90.00
_cell.angle_beta   90.00
_cell.angle_gamma   90.00
#
_symmetry.space_group_name_H-M   'P 1'
#
loop_
_entity.id
_entity.type
_entity.pdbx_description
1 polymer ?
#
loop_
_entity_poly.entity_id
_entity_poly.type
_entity_poly.pdbx_seq_one_letter_code
_entity_poly.pdbx_strand_id
1 'polypeptide(L)'
;MLTTKLVPALMAISLTACAVTADAGEKTLTGNIQIKGNEPFPIVMMQTSQETWELIGLPIPEARALEGRQATVTGTVARAPGPNVWLPSLRVNGKAKPAQP
;
A
#
# COMPACT_ATOMS: atom_id res chain seq x y z
N MET A 1 -38.39 57.23 10.53
CA MET A 1 -37.30 57.11 9.54
C MET A 1 -36.68 55.73 9.67
N LEU A 2 -36.87 54.92 8.63
CA LEU A 2 -36.44 53.54 8.49
C LEU A 2 -34.96 53.53 8.05
N THR A 3 -34.06 52.85 8.75
CA THR A 3 -32.69 52.62 8.24
C THR A 3 -32.26 51.18 8.46
N THR A 4 -32.53 50.37 7.45
CA THR A 4 -31.97 49.04 7.21
C THR A 4 -30.44 49.11 7.19
N LYS A 5 -29.75 48.23 7.93
CA LYS A 5 -28.31 47.98 7.70
C LYS A 5 -28.08 46.50 7.39
N LEU A 6 -27.40 46.30 6.26
CA LEU A 6 -27.14 45.04 5.57
C LEU A 6 -26.39 44.03 6.44
N VAL A 7 -26.80 42.76 6.30
CA VAL A 7 -26.08 41.57 6.77
C VAL A 7 -25.01 41.21 5.73
N PRO A 8 -23.70 41.20 6.06
CA PRO A 8 -22.72 40.56 5.19
C PRO A 8 -22.77 39.04 5.46
N ALA A 9 -23.39 38.31 4.54
CA ALA A 9 -23.35 36.85 4.51
C ALA A 9 -21.93 36.41 4.12
N LEU A 10 -21.11 36.07 5.12
CA LEU A 10 -19.79 35.50 4.94
C LEU A 10 -19.97 34.06 4.43
N MET A 11 -19.88 33.85 3.12
CA MET A 11 -19.85 32.51 2.52
C MET A 11 -18.55 31.82 2.95
N ALA A 12 -18.62 31.03 4.01
CA ALA A 12 -17.57 30.10 4.39
C ALA A 12 -17.52 28.97 3.35
N ILE A 13 -16.50 29.02 2.49
CA ILE A 13 -16.19 27.93 1.56
C ILE A 13 -15.63 26.80 2.41
N SER A 14 -16.48 25.84 2.76
CA SER A 14 -16.09 24.60 3.43
C SER A 14 -15.28 23.74 2.45
N LEU A 15 -13.96 23.90 2.47
CA LEU A 15 -13.03 22.96 1.83
C LEU A 15 -13.06 21.66 2.66
N THR A 16 -13.96 20.74 2.31
CA THR A 16 -13.85 19.34 2.74
C THR A 16 -12.66 18.72 2.03
N ALA A 17 -11.47 18.94 2.58
CA ALA A 17 -10.31 18.15 2.24
C ALA A 17 -10.59 16.72 2.73
N CYS A 18 -10.99 15.84 1.82
CA CYS A 18 -10.96 14.40 2.07
C CYS A 18 -9.49 14.01 2.26
N ALA A 19 -9.02 14.09 3.51
CA ALA A 19 -7.79 13.44 3.90
C ALA A 19 -8.03 11.93 3.79
N VAL A 20 -7.69 11.36 2.63
CA VAL A 20 -7.60 9.91 2.48
C VAL A 20 -6.44 9.47 3.38
N THR A 21 -6.77 8.91 4.54
CA THR A 21 -5.78 8.37 5.46
C THR A 21 -5.05 7.25 4.71
N ALA A 22 -3.78 7.46 4.40
CA ALA A 22 -2.92 6.39 3.92
C ALA A 22 -2.97 5.26 4.95
N ASP A 23 -3.26 4.03 4.50
CA ASP A 23 -3.36 2.82 5.31
C ASP A 23 -1.96 2.50 5.88
N ALA A 24 -1.59 3.24 6.92
CA ALA A 24 -0.32 3.12 7.63
C ALA A 24 -0.54 2.16 8.79
N GLY A 25 0.02 0.96 8.69
CA GLY A 25 -0.19 -0.06 9.71
C GLY A 25 0.35 -1.43 9.35
N GLU A 26 0.10 -2.39 10.23
CA GLU A 26 0.31 -3.80 9.92
C GLU A 26 -0.69 -4.25 8.86
N LYS A 27 -0.21 -5.01 7.87
CA LYS A 27 -1.02 -5.55 6.79
C LYS A 27 -0.58 -6.97 6.48
N THR A 28 -1.57 -7.83 6.26
CA THR A 28 -1.36 -9.18 5.76
C THR A 28 -1.82 -9.24 4.32
N LEU A 29 -0.92 -9.67 3.44
CA LEU A 29 -1.18 -9.86 2.01
C LEU A 29 -1.17 -11.33 1.68
N THR A 30 -2.09 -11.76 0.80
CA THR A 30 -2.08 -13.09 0.20
C THR A 30 -2.10 -12.93 -1.31
N GLY A 31 -1.17 -13.60 -1.98
CA GLY A 31 -0.97 -13.46 -3.42
C GLY A 31 0.19 -14.29 -3.93
N ASN A 32 0.52 -14.14 -5.22
CA ASN A 32 1.61 -14.87 -5.84
C ASN A 32 2.93 -14.10 -5.68
N ILE A 33 3.98 -14.79 -5.23
CA ILE A 33 5.32 -14.20 -5.20
C ILE A 33 5.93 -14.21 -6.60
N GLN A 34 6.55 -13.09 -6.96
CA GLN A 34 7.24 -12.87 -8.22
C GLN A 34 8.60 -12.22 -7.91
N ILE A 35 9.64 -12.58 -8.66
CA ILE A 35 10.90 -11.86 -8.64
C ILE A 35 11.06 -11.15 -9.98
N LYS A 36 11.27 -9.84 -9.94
CA LYS A 36 11.48 -8.99 -11.13
C LYS A 36 12.87 -8.38 -11.10
N GLY A 37 13.36 -7.97 -12.26
CA GLY A 37 14.72 -7.45 -12.42
C GLY A 37 15.76 -8.56 -12.57
N ASN A 38 17.01 -8.16 -12.69
CA ASN A 38 18.18 -9.02 -12.85
C ASN A 38 19.17 -8.79 -11.70
N GLU A 39 20.11 -9.72 -11.54
CA GLU A 39 21.23 -9.51 -10.63
C GLU A 39 22.02 -8.24 -11.03
N PRO A 40 22.49 -7.43 -10.05
CA PRO A 40 22.45 -7.65 -8.59
C PRO A 40 21.24 -7.01 -7.89
N PHE A 41 20.20 -6.60 -8.63
CA PHE A 41 19.08 -5.81 -8.11
C PHE A 41 17.71 -6.49 -8.35
N PRO A 42 17.48 -7.73 -7.88
CA PRO A 42 16.15 -8.33 -7.92
C PRO A 42 15.19 -7.59 -6.97
N ILE A 43 13.95 -7.43 -7.42
CA ILE A 43 12.84 -6.88 -6.64
C ILE A 43 11.85 -8.01 -6.37
N VAL A 44 11.56 -8.27 -5.11
CA VAL A 44 10.55 -9.24 -4.72
C VAL A 44 9.18 -8.57 -4.66
N MET A 45 8.23 -9.14 -5.37
CA MET A 45 6.87 -8.62 -5.48
C MET A 45 5.84 -9.66 -5.04
N MET A 46 4.71 -9.17 -4.51
CA MET A 46 3.51 -9.97 -4.29
C MET A 46 2.39 -9.43 -5.17
N GLN A 47 1.91 -10.26 -6.08
CA GLN A 47 0.72 -9.97 -6.87
C GLN A 47 -0.51 -10.51 -6.13
N THR A 48 -1.32 -9.61 -5.58
CA THR A 48 -2.62 -9.92 -4.98
C THR A 48 -3.73 -9.85 -6.04
N SER A 49 -4.98 -10.08 -5.65
CA SER A 49 -6.14 -9.91 -6.54
C SER A 49 -6.43 -8.44 -6.88
N GLN A 50 -5.95 -7.50 -6.08
CA GLN A 50 -6.28 -6.06 -6.21
C GLN A 50 -5.11 -5.24 -6.74
N GLU A 51 -3.88 -5.63 -6.37
CA GLU A 51 -2.69 -4.80 -6.57
C GLU A 51 -1.41 -5.63 -6.46
N THR A 52 -0.31 -5.07 -6.96
CA THR A 52 1.04 -5.62 -6.78
C THR A 52 1.77 -4.81 -5.72
N TRP A 53 2.41 -5.50 -4.78
CA TRP A 53 3.21 -4.91 -3.70
C TRP A 53 4.68 -5.25 -3.88
N GLU A 54 5.56 -4.29 -3.63
CA GLU A 54 6.97 -4.58 -3.34
C GLU A 54 7.10 -5.13 -1.91
N LEU A 55 7.84 -6.23 -1.76
CA LEU A 55 8.16 -6.83 -0.45
C LEU A 55 9.56 -6.44 -0.01
N ILE A 56 9.64 -5.47 0.90
CA ILE A 56 10.90 -4.97 1.44
C ILE A 56 11.37 -5.91 2.56
N GLY A 57 12.61 -6.38 2.47
CA GLY A 57 13.26 -7.19 3.51
C GLY A 57 13.00 -8.70 3.43
N LEU A 58 12.22 -9.19 2.45
CA LEU A 58 12.08 -10.63 2.22
C LEU A 58 13.37 -11.18 1.56
N PRO A 59 14.07 -12.16 2.15
CA PRO A 59 15.31 -12.68 1.58
C PRO A 59 15.08 -13.33 0.20
N ILE A 60 15.99 -13.07 -0.75
CA ILE A 60 15.90 -13.63 -2.11
C ILE A 60 15.79 -15.17 -2.13
N PRO A 61 16.57 -15.94 -1.33
CA PRO A 61 16.40 -17.40 -1.29
C PRO A 61 15.00 -17.85 -0.84
N GLU A 62 14.40 -17.13 0.10
CA GLU A 62 13.04 -17.40 0.57
C GLU A 62 11.99 -17.05 -0.49
N ALA A 63 12.16 -15.92 -1.17
CA ALA A 63 11.31 -15.53 -2.30
C ALA A 63 11.39 -16.55 -3.45
N ARG A 64 12.59 -17.04 -3.81
CA ARG A 64 12.77 -18.06 -4.87
C ARG A 64 12.08 -19.37 -4.51
N ALA A 65 12.07 -19.77 -3.23
CA ALA A 65 11.38 -20.97 -2.79
C ALA A 65 9.84 -20.88 -2.94
N LEU A 66 9.31 -19.67 -3.07
CA LEU A 66 7.88 -19.38 -3.18
C LEU A 66 7.48 -18.78 -4.54
N GLU A 67 8.43 -18.59 -5.45
CA GLU A 67 8.17 -17.93 -6.74
C GLU A 67 7.12 -18.69 -7.57
N GLY A 68 6.16 -17.96 -8.12
CA GLY A 68 5.03 -18.52 -8.86
C GLY A 68 3.96 -19.21 -8.00
N ARG A 69 4.11 -19.23 -6.67
CA ARG A 69 3.18 -19.86 -5.73
C ARG A 69 2.41 -18.81 -4.93
N GLN A 70 1.22 -19.18 -4.49
CA GLN A 70 0.45 -18.37 -3.55
C GLN A 70 1.09 -18.45 -2.15
N ALA A 71 1.28 -17.29 -1.53
CA ALA A 71 1.87 -17.12 -0.22
C ALA A 71 1.14 -16.04 0.57
N THR A 72 1.26 -16.11 1.89
CA THR A 72 0.81 -15.08 2.83
C THR A 72 2.00 -14.42 3.49
N VAL A 73 2.00 -13.09 3.52
CA VAL A 73 3.06 -12.25 4.09
C VAL A 73 2.42 -11.22 5.01
N THR A 74 2.98 -11.07 6.22
CA THR A 74 2.59 -10.02 7.16
C THR A 74 3.73 -9.04 7.33
N GLY A 75 3.41 -7.76 7.35
CA GLY A 75 4.41 -6.70 7.46
C GLY A 75 3.78 -5.36 7.79
N THR A 76 4.61 -4.33 7.84
CA THR A 76 4.16 -2.95 8.02
C THR A 76 4.17 -2.21 6.68
N VAL A 77 3.10 -1.50 6.36
CA VAL A 77 3.01 -0.68 5.15
C VAL A 77 4.10 0.39 5.20
N ALA A 78 5.07 0.29 4.30
CA ALA A 78 6.14 1.28 4.13
C ALA A 78 5.73 2.36 3.12
N ARG A 79 4.89 2.00 2.15
CA ARG A 79 4.26 2.91 1.21
C ARG A 79 2.86 2.41 0.89
N ALA A 80 1.86 3.20 1.24
CA ALA A 80 0.47 2.85 0.98
C ALA A 80 0.11 3.00 -0.51
N PRO A 81 -0.90 2.27 -1.00
CA PRO A 81 -1.44 2.46 -2.34
C PRO A 81 -2.03 3.87 -2.48
N GLY A 82 -1.95 4.47 -3.67
CA GLY A 82 -2.53 5.79 -3.90
C GLY A 82 -2.21 6.39 -5.26
N PRO A 83 -2.83 7.54 -5.59
CA PRO A 83 -2.52 8.26 -6.82
C PRO A 83 -1.04 8.69 -6.84
N ASN A 84 -0.40 8.57 -8.01
CA ASN A 84 1.02 8.86 -8.22
C ASN A 84 1.99 7.99 -7.40
N VAL A 85 1.53 6.88 -6.82
CA VAL A 85 2.39 5.86 -6.22
C VAL A 85 2.75 4.84 -7.29
N TRP A 86 4.04 4.72 -7.60
CA TRP A 86 4.52 3.73 -8.57
C TRP A 86 4.17 2.29 -8.18
N LEU A 87 4.50 1.91 -6.93
CA LEU A 87 4.19 0.62 -6.34
C LEU A 87 4.02 0.78 -4.83
N PRO A 88 2.94 0.26 -4.22
CA PRO A 88 2.88 0.15 -2.77
C PRO A 88 3.93 -0.83 -2.28
N SER A 89 4.40 -0.65 -1.05
CA SER A 89 5.48 -1.47 -0.50
C SER A 89 5.20 -1.87 0.94
N LEU A 90 5.44 -3.14 1.25
CA LEU A 90 5.27 -3.74 2.56
C LEU A 90 6.64 -4.17 3.10
N ARG A 91 7.03 -3.67 4.27
CA ARG A 91 8.22 -4.16 4.98
C ARG A 91 7.83 -5.39 5.77
N VAL A 92 8.40 -6.53 5.40
CA VAL A 92 8.02 -7.84 5.94
C VAL A 92 8.54 -7.99 7.37
N ASN A 93 7.67 -8.41 8.29
CA ASN A 93 7.99 -8.54 9.73
C ASN A 93 8.36 -9.98 10.13
N GLY A 94 8.66 -10.86 9.16
CA GLY A 94 8.96 -12.27 9.41
C GLY A 94 9.13 -13.08 8.13
N LYS A 95 8.72 -14.35 8.17
CA LYS A 95 8.77 -15.24 7.00
C LYS A 95 7.48 -15.18 6.19
N ALA A 96 7.62 -15.27 4.87
CA ALA A 96 6.54 -15.63 3.97
C ALA A 96 6.15 -17.10 4.18
N LYS A 97 4.84 -17.39 4.15
CA LYS A 97 4.32 -18.76 4.30
C LYS A 97 3.56 -19.14 3.05
N PRO A 98 3.65 -20.39 2.56
CA PRO A 98 2.71 -20.88 1.55
C PRO A 98 1.27 -20.63 2.00
N ALA A 99 0.41 -20.20 1.08
CA ALA A 99 -1.02 -20.11 1.38
C ALA A 99 -1.54 -21.53 1.65
N GLN A 100 -2.30 -21.69 2.73
CA GLN A 100 -2.93 -22.96 3.06
C GLN A 100 -4.06 -23.24 2.06
N PRO A 101 -4.20 -24.47 1.53
CA PRO A 101 -5.28 -24.82 0.61
C PRO A 101 -6.67 -24.72 1.25
#